data_AF-A0A0R1UUU9-F1
#
_entry.id   AF-A0A0R1UUU9-F1
#
_cell.length_a   1.000
_cell.length_b   1.000
_cell.length_c   1.000
_cell.angle_alpha   90.00
_cell.angle_beta   90.00
_cell.angle_gamma   90.00
#
_symmetry.space_group_name_H-M   'P 1'
#
loop_
_entity.id
_entity.type
_entity.pdbx_description
1 polymer ?
#
loop_
_entity_poly.entity_id
_entity_poly.type
_entity_poly.pdbx_seq_one_letter_code
_entity_poly.pdbx_strand_id
1 'polypeptide(L)'
;MKRWGILITYLGLFGLLIYGYQTNHYVERNLNNLISATQVKVTQLISPHTKTDQNSHTAGKWNQPQAKLYLELGNDELTQATKEAVANWNQTGVFHFTITTNRDQADVIITTMQNSSNQAAGLTKMRINSLTHYFVGGTMYLNAAYLLNPMYQYSYQQVVNTAEHELGHVIGLNHTNEISVMQPRGSNFTIQPRDVNQVKQMYQKSGSK
;
A
#
# COMPACT_ATOMS: atom_id res chain seq x y z
N MET A 1 41.27 12.46 30.32
CA MET A 1 40.90 11.11 29.81
C MET A 1 39.42 10.72 29.99
N LYS A 2 38.66 11.23 30.98
CA LYS A 2 37.26 10.80 31.22
C LYS A 2 36.17 11.35 30.27
N ARG A 3 36.44 12.42 29.50
CA ARG A 3 35.42 13.05 28.61
C ARG A 3 35.25 12.35 27.25
N TRP A 4 36.28 11.65 26.78
CA TRP A 4 36.28 10.97 25.48
C TRP A 4 35.58 9.60 25.53
N GLY A 5 35.65 8.88 26.66
CA GLY A 5 34.93 7.61 26.85
C GLY A 5 33.41 7.75 26.83
N ILE A 6 32.90 8.90 27.30
CA ILE A 6 31.46 9.23 27.29
C ILE A 6 30.99 9.54 25.87
N LEU A 7 31.81 10.24 25.07
CA LEU A 7 31.46 10.58 23.68
C LEU A 7 31.37 9.33 22.78
N ILE A 8 32.29 8.37 22.98
CA ILE A 8 32.32 7.10 22.23
C ILE A 8 31.13 6.22 22.59
N THR A 9 30.68 6.22 23.85
CA THR A 9 29.47 5.47 24.26
C THR A 9 28.20 6.07 23.65
N TYR A 10 28.07 7.40 23.58
CA TYR A 10 26.93 8.03 22.91
C TYR A 10 26.92 7.78 21.39
N LEU A 11 28.07 7.81 20.72
CA LEU A 11 28.16 7.49 19.29
C LEU A 11 27.83 6.02 19.03
N GLY A 12 28.25 5.10 19.90
CA GLY A 12 27.88 3.68 19.82
C GLY A 12 26.38 3.44 20.03
N LEU A 13 25.78 4.11 21.02
CA LEU A 13 24.33 4.05 21.27
C LEU A 13 23.54 4.67 20.11
N PHE A 14 24.01 5.78 19.54
CA PHE A 14 23.39 6.42 18.38
C PHE A 14 23.50 5.54 17.12
N GLY A 15 24.64 4.90 16.89
CA GLY A 15 24.83 3.93 15.81
C GLY A 15 23.94 2.69 15.96
N LEU A 16 23.77 2.17 17.18
CA LEU A 16 22.86 1.05 17.46
C LEU A 16 21.38 1.45 17.29
N LEU A 17 21.02 2.68 17.61
CA LEU A 17 19.68 3.23 17.35
C LEU A 17 19.40 3.37 15.84
N ILE A 18 20.37 3.87 15.06
CA ILE A 18 20.25 3.95 13.60
C ILE A 18 20.20 2.55 12.98
N TYR A 19 21.04 1.63 13.43
CA TYR A 19 21.03 0.25 12.96
C TYR A 19 19.70 -0.43 13.31
N GLY A 20 19.19 -0.27 14.53
CA GLY A 20 17.88 -0.78 14.96
C GLY A 20 16.72 -0.16 14.18
N TYR A 21 16.82 1.13 13.83
CA TYR A 21 15.87 1.82 12.95
C TYR A 21 15.88 1.24 11.54
N GLN A 22 17.06 1.07 10.93
CA GLN A 22 17.21 0.55 9.56
C GLN A 22 16.89 -0.94 9.43
N THR A 23 17.05 -1.72 10.50
CA THR A 23 16.81 -3.17 10.49
C THR A 23 15.41 -3.56 10.94
N ASN A 24 14.70 -2.67 11.64
CA ASN A 24 13.36 -2.93 12.13
C ASN A 24 12.33 -2.11 11.36
N HIS A 25 11.95 -2.62 10.19
CA HIS A 25 10.96 -2.00 9.30
C HIS A 25 9.62 -1.69 9.98
N TYR A 26 9.27 -2.36 11.10
CA TYR A 26 8.09 -2.00 11.89
C TYR A 26 8.24 -0.66 12.62
N VAL A 27 9.42 -0.38 13.20
CA VAL A 27 9.69 0.88 13.92
C VAL A 27 9.84 2.04 12.94
N GLU A 28 10.57 1.83 11.84
CA GLU A 28 10.69 2.79 10.74
C GLU A 28 9.30 3.20 10.20
N ARG A 29 8.44 2.21 9.91
CA ARG A 29 7.09 2.48 9.40
C ARG A 29 6.21 3.24 10.39
N ASN A 30 6.22 2.88 11.68
CA ASN A 30 5.42 3.59 12.68
C ASN A 30 5.88 5.04 12.89
N LEU A 31 7.19 5.32 12.80
CA LEU A 31 7.72 6.68 12.86
C LEU A 31 7.39 7.46 11.58
N ASN A 32 7.56 6.85 10.40
CA ASN A 32 7.17 7.46 9.13
C ASN A 32 5.67 7.73 9.08
N ASN A 33 4.84 6.86 9.65
CA ASN A 33 3.39 7.07 9.79
C ASN A 33 3.05 8.24 10.70
N LEU A 34 3.73 8.39 11.84
CA LEU A 34 3.51 9.50 12.76
C LEU A 34 3.94 10.84 12.15
N ILE A 35 5.10 10.86 11.49
CA ILE A 35 5.61 12.02 10.77
C ILE A 35 4.68 12.37 9.62
N SER A 36 4.26 11.39 8.81
CA SER A 36 3.30 11.59 7.72
C SER A 36 1.95 12.04 8.23
N ALA A 37 1.41 11.46 9.31
CA ALA A 37 0.15 11.91 9.93
C ALA A 37 0.20 13.39 10.33
N THR A 38 1.33 13.81 10.89
CA THR A 38 1.56 15.18 11.34
C THR A 38 1.71 16.11 10.13
N GLN A 39 2.51 15.72 9.13
CA GLN A 39 2.72 16.46 7.90
C GLN A 39 1.46 16.56 7.05
N VAL A 40 0.59 15.55 7.06
CA VAL A 40 -0.68 15.51 6.33
C VAL A 40 -1.71 16.41 6.98
N LYS A 41 -1.82 16.39 8.32
CA LYS A 41 -2.66 17.38 9.03
C LYS A 41 -2.24 18.80 8.68
N VAL A 42 -0.95 19.08 8.60
CA VAL A 42 -0.43 20.38 8.19
C VAL A 42 -0.72 20.64 6.71
N THR A 43 -0.41 19.70 5.80
CA THR A 43 -0.57 19.86 4.35
C THR A 43 -2.03 20.00 3.93
N GLN A 44 -2.97 19.27 4.56
CA GLN A 44 -4.41 19.43 4.30
C GLN A 44 -4.93 20.83 4.69
N LEU A 45 -4.27 21.54 5.61
CA LEU A 45 -4.62 22.92 5.96
C LEU A 45 -4.09 23.94 4.93
N ILE A 46 -3.04 23.60 4.16
CA ILE A 46 -2.37 24.52 3.22
C ILE A 46 -2.53 24.16 1.74
N SER A 47 -2.92 22.93 1.39
CA SER A 47 -3.09 22.48 0.00
C SER A 47 -4.06 21.29 -0.11
N PRO A 48 -5.33 21.52 -0.51
CA PRO A 48 -6.36 20.47 -0.59
C PRO A 48 -6.25 19.59 -1.85
N HIS A 49 -5.08 19.50 -2.50
CA HIS A 49 -4.90 18.85 -3.80
C HIS A 49 -4.90 17.31 -3.76
N THR A 50 -5.57 16.68 -2.79
CA THR A 50 -5.64 15.22 -2.69
C THR A 50 -6.87 14.68 -3.42
N LYS A 51 -6.58 13.96 -4.50
CA LYS A 51 -7.57 13.38 -5.43
C LYS A 51 -8.24 12.13 -4.83
N THR A 52 -9.43 11.82 -5.32
CA THR A 52 -10.37 10.87 -4.67
C THR A 52 -10.49 9.64 -5.52
N ASP A 53 -10.16 8.48 -4.97
CA ASP A 53 -10.27 7.26 -5.73
C ASP A 53 -11.75 6.88 -5.92
N GLN A 54 -12.18 6.82 -7.19
CA GLN A 54 -13.54 6.51 -7.61
C GLN A 54 -13.64 5.00 -7.82
N ASN A 55 -13.67 4.22 -6.75
CA ASN A 55 -13.83 2.78 -6.87
C ASN A 55 -15.31 2.34 -6.83
N SER A 56 -15.70 1.46 -7.73
CA SER A 56 -17.01 0.82 -7.73
C SER A 56 -17.01 -0.28 -6.65
N HIS A 57 -17.73 -0.03 -5.57
CA HIS A 57 -17.84 -0.89 -4.38
C HIS A 57 -18.24 -2.33 -4.75
N THR A 58 -17.26 -3.20 -4.96
CA THR A 58 -17.52 -4.62 -5.16
C THR A 58 -17.01 -5.38 -3.94
N ALA A 59 -17.90 -5.61 -2.98
CA ALA A 59 -17.58 -6.31 -1.74
C ALA A 59 -17.38 -7.81 -2.01
N GLY A 60 -16.18 -8.30 -1.73
CA GLY A 60 -15.82 -9.71 -1.85
C GLY A 60 -14.46 -9.99 -1.22
N LYS A 61 -14.02 -11.26 -1.32
CA LYS A 61 -12.72 -11.70 -0.83
C LYS A 61 -12.21 -12.88 -1.65
N TRP A 62 -10.95 -13.23 -1.50
CA TRP A 62 -10.42 -14.47 -2.07
C TRP A 62 -10.86 -15.68 -1.23
N ASN A 63 -10.89 -16.87 -1.84
CA ASN A 63 -11.15 -18.11 -1.11
C ASN A 63 -10.03 -18.43 -0.10
N GLN A 64 -8.80 -18.04 -0.41
CA GLN A 64 -7.62 -18.15 0.44
C GLN A 64 -6.95 -16.79 0.55
N PRO A 65 -6.20 -16.47 1.62
CA PRO A 65 -5.55 -15.17 1.78
C PRO A 65 -4.31 -15.03 0.89
N GLN A 66 -4.46 -15.28 -0.41
CA GLN A 66 -3.41 -15.18 -1.40
C GLN A 66 -3.95 -14.80 -2.79
N ALA A 67 -3.11 -14.17 -3.60
CA ALA A 67 -3.40 -13.88 -5.00
C ALA A 67 -2.09 -13.79 -5.81
N LYS A 68 -2.14 -14.22 -7.07
CA LYS A 68 -1.03 -14.14 -8.02
C LYS A 68 -1.18 -12.89 -8.90
N LEU A 69 -0.10 -12.13 -9.03
CA LEU A 69 -0.05 -10.84 -9.70
C LEU A 69 0.83 -10.91 -10.95
N TYR A 70 0.41 -10.28 -12.05
CA TYR A 70 1.28 -10.00 -13.20
C TYR A 70 1.48 -8.50 -13.35
N LEU A 71 2.73 -8.06 -13.48
CA LEU A 71 3.10 -6.64 -13.56
C LEU A 71 3.29 -6.24 -15.03
N GLU A 72 2.43 -5.36 -15.52
CA GLU A 72 2.38 -4.82 -16.88
C GLU A 72 2.34 -3.28 -16.84
N LEU A 73 3.22 -2.68 -16.04
CA LEU A 73 3.21 -1.24 -15.78
C LEU A 73 3.97 -0.42 -16.84
N GLY A 74 4.99 -1.00 -17.47
CA GLY A 74 5.80 -0.34 -18.51
C GLY A 74 6.61 0.87 -18.02
N ASN A 75 6.72 1.08 -16.71
CA ASN A 75 7.49 2.15 -16.08
C ASN A 75 8.22 1.61 -14.83
N ASP A 76 9.50 1.93 -14.70
CA ASP A 76 10.36 1.36 -13.65
C ASP A 76 10.01 1.86 -12.25
N GLU A 77 9.70 3.15 -12.09
CA GLU A 77 9.32 3.73 -10.79
C GLU A 77 8.02 3.11 -10.26
N LEU A 78 6.99 3.04 -11.09
CA LEU A 78 5.71 2.40 -10.72
C LEU A 78 5.90 0.90 -10.46
N THR A 79 6.75 0.24 -11.25
CA THR A 79 7.08 -1.19 -11.06
C THR A 79 7.77 -1.42 -9.72
N GLN A 80 8.74 -0.60 -9.37
CA GLN A 80 9.49 -0.70 -8.13
C GLN A 80 8.59 -0.40 -6.93
N ALA A 81 7.79 0.67 -7.00
CA ALA A 81 6.82 1.02 -5.97
C ALA A 81 5.78 -0.10 -5.74
N THR A 82 5.31 -0.73 -6.82
CA THR A 82 4.38 -1.87 -6.71
C THR A 82 5.02 -3.09 -6.07
N LYS A 83 6.26 -3.43 -6.43
CA LYS A 83 7.01 -4.53 -5.82
C LYS A 83 7.23 -4.29 -4.33
N GLU A 84 7.55 -3.06 -3.95
CA GLU A 84 7.69 -2.66 -2.55
C GLU A 84 6.36 -2.78 -1.80
N ALA A 85 5.26 -2.29 -2.36
CA ALA A 85 3.92 -2.44 -1.78
C ALA A 85 3.52 -3.92 -1.60
N VAL A 86 3.85 -4.78 -2.57
CA VAL A 86 3.66 -6.24 -2.48
C VAL A 86 4.48 -6.83 -1.33
N ALA A 87 5.76 -6.47 -1.22
CA ALA A 87 6.62 -6.92 -0.13
C ALA A 87 6.09 -6.46 1.23
N ASN A 88 5.62 -5.21 1.31
CA ASN A 88 5.06 -4.61 2.51
C ASN A 88 3.80 -5.31 2.99
N TRP A 89 2.87 -5.66 2.09
CA TRP A 89 1.71 -6.48 2.42
C TRP A 89 2.12 -7.89 2.83
N ASN A 90 3.03 -8.55 2.10
CA ASN A 90 3.49 -9.89 2.43
C ASN A 90 4.16 -9.97 3.81
N GLN A 91 4.93 -8.94 4.19
CA GLN A 91 5.62 -8.86 5.47
C GLN A 91 4.65 -8.83 6.66
N THR A 92 3.42 -8.36 6.48
CA THR A 92 2.40 -8.39 7.53
C THR A 92 1.98 -9.81 7.93
N GLY A 93 2.18 -10.79 7.04
CA GLY A 93 1.82 -12.19 7.23
C GLY A 93 0.31 -12.47 7.17
N VAL A 94 -0.54 -11.50 6.84
CA VAL A 94 -2.01 -11.68 6.82
C VAL A 94 -2.58 -11.97 5.43
N PHE A 95 -1.81 -11.71 4.39
CA PHE A 95 -2.14 -12.01 3.00
C PHE A 95 -0.84 -12.26 2.22
N HIS A 96 -0.87 -13.14 1.21
CA HIS A 96 0.30 -13.48 0.41
C HIS A 96 0.09 -13.20 -1.08
N PHE A 97 0.81 -12.23 -1.60
CA PHE A 97 0.91 -11.95 -3.02
C PHE A 97 2.13 -12.66 -3.63
N THR A 98 1.94 -13.27 -4.79
CA THR A 98 3.03 -13.84 -5.58
C THR A 98 3.08 -13.16 -6.96
N ILE A 99 4.21 -12.57 -7.32
CA ILE A 99 4.39 -12.04 -8.68
C ILE A 99 4.78 -13.18 -9.62
N THR A 100 4.07 -13.30 -10.74
CA THR A 100 4.35 -14.27 -11.80
C THR A 100 4.85 -13.61 -13.08
N THR A 101 5.63 -14.35 -13.85
CA THR A 101 6.05 -13.98 -15.21
C THR A 101 5.06 -14.46 -16.28
N ASN A 102 4.09 -15.30 -15.92
CA ASN A 102 3.07 -15.80 -16.86
C ASN A 102 1.75 -15.07 -16.64
N ARG A 103 1.40 -14.18 -17.57
CA ARG A 103 0.18 -13.37 -17.56
C ARG A 103 -1.09 -14.20 -17.41
N ASP A 104 -1.16 -15.35 -18.07
CA ASP A 104 -2.37 -16.20 -18.10
C ASP A 104 -2.59 -16.96 -16.79
N GLN A 105 -1.58 -17.02 -15.92
CA GLN A 105 -1.70 -17.64 -14.60
C GLN A 105 -2.07 -16.64 -13.51
N ALA A 106 -2.07 -15.34 -13.79
CA ALA A 106 -2.30 -14.32 -12.78
C ALA A 106 -3.79 -14.18 -12.43
N ASP A 107 -4.06 -14.01 -11.13
CA ASP A 107 -5.39 -13.65 -10.65
C ASP A 107 -5.68 -12.17 -10.95
N VAL A 108 -4.67 -11.31 -10.79
CA VAL A 108 -4.78 -9.86 -11.02
C VAL A 108 -3.68 -9.37 -11.94
N ILE A 109 -4.08 -8.62 -12.97
CA ILE A 109 -3.16 -7.86 -13.82
C ILE A 109 -2.98 -6.47 -13.22
N ILE A 110 -1.75 -6.05 -12.99
CA ILE A 110 -1.41 -4.70 -12.54
C ILE A 110 -0.83 -3.94 -13.72
N THR A 111 -1.47 -2.86 -14.15
CA THR A 111 -1.06 -2.09 -15.32
C THR A 111 -1.18 -0.60 -15.08
N THR A 112 -0.82 0.22 -16.05
CA THR A 112 -0.95 1.67 -15.97
C THR A 112 -2.20 2.16 -16.70
N MET A 113 -2.69 3.32 -16.28
CA MET A 113 -3.61 4.13 -17.07
C MET A 113 -3.06 5.53 -17.25
N GLN A 114 -3.55 6.22 -18.27
CA GLN A 114 -3.25 7.62 -18.57
C GLN A 114 -4.57 8.38 -18.66
N ASN A 115 -5.26 8.54 -17.54
CA ASN A 115 -6.57 9.17 -17.50
C ASN A 115 -6.59 10.35 -16.53
N SER A 116 -6.57 11.56 -17.05
CA SER A 116 -6.66 12.81 -16.26
C SER A 116 -8.09 13.26 -15.96
N SER A 117 -9.12 12.61 -16.53
CA SER A 117 -10.53 12.93 -16.28
C SER A 117 -11.11 12.18 -15.08
N ASN A 118 -10.64 10.94 -14.84
CA ASN A 118 -10.97 10.18 -13.65
C ASN A 118 -9.99 10.60 -12.55
N GLN A 119 -10.47 11.36 -11.57
CA GLN A 119 -9.68 12.00 -10.52
C GLN A 119 -9.08 11.02 -9.48
N ALA A 120 -8.49 9.91 -9.92
CA ALA A 120 -8.00 8.83 -9.06
C ALA A 120 -6.53 8.51 -9.41
N ALA A 121 -5.69 8.38 -8.38
CA ALA A 121 -4.27 8.07 -8.53
C ALA A 121 -4.05 6.57 -8.78
N GLY A 122 -5.00 5.75 -8.32
CA GLY A 122 -5.12 4.34 -8.63
C GLY A 122 -6.56 3.94 -8.94
N LEU A 123 -6.76 2.72 -9.42
CA LEU A 123 -8.08 2.12 -9.53
C LEU A 123 -7.97 0.60 -9.54
N THR A 124 -8.75 -0.07 -8.72
CA THR A 124 -8.82 -1.52 -8.69
C THR A 124 -10.20 -2.03 -9.07
N LYS A 125 -10.27 -2.83 -10.14
CA LYS A 125 -11.49 -3.48 -10.60
C LYS A 125 -11.42 -4.97 -10.34
N MET A 126 -12.25 -5.45 -9.41
CA MET A 126 -12.35 -6.88 -9.09
C MET A 126 -13.54 -7.53 -9.79
N ARG A 127 -13.35 -8.76 -10.25
CA ARG A 127 -14.41 -9.63 -10.77
C ARG A 127 -14.82 -10.60 -9.66
N ILE A 128 -16.12 -10.75 -9.45
CA ILE A 128 -16.68 -11.57 -8.37
C ILE A 128 -17.57 -12.66 -8.96
N ASN A 129 -17.50 -13.86 -8.39
CA ASN A 129 -18.52 -14.87 -8.58
C ASN A 129 -19.78 -14.50 -7.79
N SER A 130 -20.89 -14.26 -8.48
CA SER A 130 -22.14 -13.80 -7.87
C SER A 130 -22.75 -14.76 -6.85
N LEU A 131 -22.42 -16.06 -6.90
CA LEU A 131 -22.95 -17.07 -5.99
C LEU A 131 -22.12 -17.21 -4.73
N THR A 132 -20.79 -17.22 -4.85
CA THR A 132 -19.88 -17.43 -3.71
C THR A 132 -19.37 -16.13 -3.10
N HIS A 133 -19.56 -15.00 -3.78
CA HIS A 133 -18.96 -13.70 -3.46
C HIS A 133 -17.43 -13.71 -3.42
N TYR A 134 -16.80 -14.76 -3.97
CA TYR A 134 -15.35 -14.82 -4.09
C TYR A 134 -14.85 -14.06 -5.30
N PHE A 135 -13.71 -13.41 -5.13
CA PHE A 135 -12.94 -12.87 -6.24
C PHE A 135 -12.49 -14.00 -7.17
N VAL A 136 -12.65 -13.77 -8.47
CA VAL A 136 -12.20 -14.67 -9.56
C VAL A 136 -11.17 -14.00 -10.46
N GLY A 137 -10.67 -12.84 -10.04
CA GLY A 137 -9.61 -12.10 -10.68
C GLY A 137 -9.92 -10.61 -10.77
N GLY A 138 -9.00 -9.84 -11.35
CA GLY A 138 -9.18 -8.39 -11.43
C GLY A 138 -8.11 -7.67 -12.25
N THR A 139 -8.22 -6.34 -12.27
CA THR A 139 -7.21 -5.46 -12.83
C THR A 139 -7.01 -4.27 -11.91
N MET A 140 -5.76 -4.04 -11.52
CA MET A 140 -5.32 -2.88 -10.77
C MET A 140 -4.60 -1.93 -11.73
N TYR A 141 -4.90 -0.64 -11.61
CA TYR A 141 -4.33 0.41 -12.42
C TYR A 141 -3.61 1.43 -11.54
N LEU A 142 -2.39 1.79 -11.92
CA LEU A 142 -1.73 2.99 -11.42
C LEU A 142 -1.82 4.10 -12.45
N ASN A 143 -2.28 5.28 -12.06
CA ASN A 143 -2.53 6.37 -12.98
C ASN A 143 -1.29 7.25 -13.16
N ALA A 144 -0.56 6.97 -14.24
CA ALA A 144 0.68 7.66 -14.57
C ALA A 144 0.48 9.15 -14.86
N ALA A 145 -0.72 9.58 -15.27
CA ALA A 145 -1.04 10.99 -15.50
C ALA A 145 -0.97 11.85 -14.22
N TYR A 146 -1.10 11.21 -13.04
CA TYR A 146 -0.94 11.84 -11.74
C TYR A 146 0.38 11.47 -11.09
N LEU A 147 0.66 10.17 -10.96
CA LEU A 147 1.77 9.66 -10.15
C LEU A 147 3.15 10.03 -10.70
N LEU A 148 3.27 10.18 -12.03
CA LEU A 148 4.53 10.54 -12.68
C LEU A 148 4.58 11.99 -13.13
N ASN A 149 3.50 12.76 -12.91
CA ASN A 149 3.45 14.15 -13.35
C ASN A 149 4.01 15.06 -12.24
N PRO A 150 5.13 15.76 -12.51
CA PRO A 150 5.80 16.59 -11.50
C PRO A 150 4.92 17.68 -10.90
N MET A 151 3.86 18.12 -11.60
CA MET A 151 2.93 19.14 -11.11
C MET A 151 2.17 18.69 -9.86
N TYR A 152 1.93 17.39 -9.69
CA TYR A 152 1.24 16.85 -8.51
C TYR A 152 2.19 16.52 -7.36
N GLN A 153 3.51 16.54 -7.59
CA GLN A 153 4.55 16.41 -6.57
C GLN A 153 4.39 15.16 -5.68
N TYR A 154 3.97 14.03 -6.26
CA TYR A 154 4.01 12.76 -5.56
C TYR A 154 5.45 12.41 -5.20
N SER A 155 5.71 12.20 -3.92
CA SER A 155 6.94 11.53 -3.51
C SER A 155 6.88 10.05 -3.84
N TYR A 156 8.03 9.41 -4.00
CA TYR A 156 8.10 7.95 -4.21
C TYR A 156 7.33 7.17 -3.13
N GLN A 157 7.39 7.59 -1.85
CA GLN A 157 6.61 6.95 -0.78
C GLN A 157 5.10 7.08 -0.99
N GLN A 158 4.60 8.18 -1.54
CA GLN A 158 3.18 8.31 -1.87
C GLN A 158 2.79 7.44 -3.07
N VAL A 159 3.70 7.19 -4.01
CA VAL A 159 3.49 6.20 -5.07
C VAL A 159 3.39 4.79 -4.48
N VAL A 160 4.28 4.43 -3.55
CA VAL A 160 4.22 3.17 -2.79
C VAL A 160 2.90 3.05 -2.03
N ASN A 161 2.51 4.07 -1.26
CA ASN A 161 1.26 4.08 -0.51
C ASN A 161 0.02 3.96 -1.42
N THR A 162 0.07 4.55 -2.63
CA THR A 162 -1.00 4.36 -3.65
C THR A 162 -1.08 2.91 -4.08
N ALA A 163 0.06 2.28 -4.38
CA ALA A 163 0.08 0.86 -4.72
C ALA A 163 -0.38 -0.03 -3.55
N GLU A 164 -0.01 0.31 -2.31
CA GLU A 164 -0.49 -0.41 -1.12
C GLU A 164 -2.01 -0.29 -0.94
N HIS A 165 -2.57 0.90 -1.18
CA HIS A 165 -4.01 1.16 -1.14
C HIS A 165 -4.77 0.27 -2.14
N GLU A 166 -4.33 0.29 -3.40
CA GLU A 166 -4.94 -0.51 -4.45
C GLU A 166 -4.80 -2.02 -4.19
N LEU A 167 -3.64 -2.46 -3.68
CA LEU A 167 -3.49 -3.84 -3.22
C LEU A 167 -4.41 -4.16 -2.04
N GLY A 168 -4.71 -3.19 -1.17
CA GLY A 168 -5.73 -3.33 -0.13
C GLY A 168 -7.12 -3.63 -0.72
N HIS A 169 -7.49 -2.98 -1.81
CA HIS A 169 -8.70 -3.34 -2.57
C HIS A 169 -8.62 -4.73 -3.20
N VAL A 170 -7.45 -5.12 -3.73
CA VAL A 170 -7.23 -6.49 -4.23
C VAL A 170 -7.44 -7.51 -3.10
N ILE A 171 -7.04 -7.22 -1.86
CA ILE A 171 -7.31 -8.07 -0.68
C ILE A 171 -8.80 -8.11 -0.32
N GLY A 172 -9.55 -7.07 -0.68
CA GLY A 172 -10.98 -6.91 -0.39
C GLY A 172 -11.28 -5.88 0.71
N LEU A 173 -10.30 -5.05 1.09
CA LEU A 173 -10.52 -3.94 2.02
C LEU A 173 -11.32 -2.81 1.34
N ASN A 174 -12.20 -2.19 2.12
CA ASN A 174 -12.97 -1.02 1.71
C ASN A 174 -12.31 0.25 2.24
N HIS A 175 -12.68 1.39 1.64
CA HIS A 175 -12.28 2.70 2.15
C HIS A 175 -12.70 2.91 3.61
N THR A 176 -11.92 3.72 4.31
CA THR A 176 -12.22 4.20 5.66
C THR A 176 -11.77 5.64 5.85
N ASN A 177 -12.45 6.37 6.73
CA ASN A 177 -12.14 7.77 7.03
C ASN A 177 -11.11 7.94 8.16
N GLU A 178 -10.70 6.87 8.84
CA GLU A 178 -9.66 6.97 9.88
C GLU A 178 -8.25 6.80 9.29
N ILE A 179 -7.22 6.91 10.11
CA ILE A 179 -5.82 6.73 9.70
C ILE A 179 -5.62 5.29 9.21
N SER A 180 -5.37 5.12 7.92
CA SER A 180 -5.37 3.83 7.22
C SER A 180 -4.74 4.00 5.84
N VAL A 181 -4.12 2.94 5.31
CA VAL A 181 -3.76 2.90 3.89
C VAL A 181 -5.00 3.02 3.00
N MET A 182 -6.17 2.59 3.49
CA MET A 182 -7.45 2.63 2.80
C MET A 182 -8.18 3.97 2.92
N GLN A 183 -7.47 5.06 3.23
CA GLN A 183 -8.07 6.39 3.08
C GLN A 183 -8.36 6.69 1.62
N PRO A 184 -9.53 7.23 1.28
CA PRO A 184 -9.94 7.46 -0.12
C PRO A 184 -9.17 8.58 -0.82
N ARG A 185 -8.27 9.27 -0.12
CA ARG A 185 -7.57 10.46 -0.63
C ARG A 185 -6.13 10.54 -0.13
N GLY A 186 -5.24 10.88 -1.06
CA GLY A 186 -3.94 11.50 -0.79
C GLY A 186 -2.77 10.56 -0.55
N SER A 187 -2.98 9.23 -0.52
CA SER A 187 -1.89 8.25 -0.41
C SER A 187 -0.94 8.55 0.76
N ASN A 188 -1.52 9.03 1.85
CA ASN A 188 -0.84 9.71 2.95
C ASN A 188 -0.29 8.74 4.00
N PHE A 189 -0.81 7.52 4.03
CA PHE A 189 -0.54 6.53 5.04
C PHE A 189 -0.14 5.23 4.36
N THR A 190 0.87 4.55 4.93
CA THR A 190 1.18 3.16 4.58
C THR A 190 0.17 2.22 5.27
N ILE A 191 0.34 0.91 5.11
CA ILE A 191 -0.39 -0.12 5.87
C ILE A 191 -0.32 0.15 7.39
N GLN A 192 -1.49 0.23 8.03
CA GLN A 192 -1.65 0.45 9.47
C GLN A 192 -2.04 -0.85 10.19
N PRO A 193 -1.83 -0.95 11.52
CA PRO A 193 -2.26 -2.11 12.31
C PRO A 193 -3.76 -2.46 12.15
N ARG A 194 -4.62 -1.45 11.94
CA ARG A 194 -6.04 -1.67 11.70
C ARG A 194 -6.32 -2.41 10.39
N ASP A 195 -5.54 -2.12 9.34
CA ASP A 195 -5.69 -2.73 8.02
C ASP A 195 -5.33 -4.21 8.14
N VAL A 196 -4.20 -4.51 8.81
CA VAL A 196 -3.75 -5.86 9.14
C VAL A 196 -4.80 -6.63 9.96
N ASN A 197 -5.39 -6.00 10.98
CA ASN A 197 -6.41 -6.62 11.82
C ASN A 197 -7.71 -6.91 11.04
N GLN A 198 -8.11 -6.01 10.14
CA GLN A 198 -9.28 -6.22 9.30
C GLN A 198 -9.07 -7.38 8.33
N VAL A 199 -7.90 -7.48 7.69
CA VAL A 199 -7.56 -8.64 6.84
C VAL A 199 -7.58 -9.94 7.66
N LYS A 200 -6.98 -9.94 8.87
CA LYS A 200 -7.07 -11.11 9.77
C LYS A 200 -8.52 -11.52 9.99
N GLN A 201 -9.40 -10.59 10.35
CA GLN A 201 -10.81 -10.90 10.58
C GLN A 201 -11.52 -11.46 9.34
N MET A 202 -11.24 -10.91 8.16
CA MET A 202 -11.82 -11.36 6.89
C MET A 202 -11.43 -12.81 6.53
N TYR A 203 -10.20 -13.22 6.87
CA TYR A 203 -9.63 -14.50 6.47
C TYR A 203 -9.46 -15.52 7.61
N GLN A 204 -9.74 -15.16 8.87
CA GLN A 204 -9.50 -16.05 10.01
C GLN A 204 -10.47 -17.22 10.14
N LYS A 205 -11.65 -17.23 9.50
CA LYS A 205 -12.53 -18.41 9.48
C LYS A 205 -13.40 -18.49 8.22
N SER A 206 -13.00 -19.35 7.30
CA SER A 206 -13.92 -20.07 6.41
C SER A 206 -13.68 -21.60 6.43
N GLY A 207 -12.84 -22.09 7.35
CA GLY A 207 -12.68 -23.50 7.67
C GLY A 207 -13.48 -23.88 8.92
N SER A 208 -14.78 -24.12 8.74
CA SER A 208 -15.59 -25.03 9.57
C SER A 208 -16.99 -25.06 8.98
N LYS A 209 -17.21 -26.04 8.09
CA LYS A 209 -18.36 -26.93 8.07
C LYS A 209 -17.93 -28.20 7.37
#